data_AF-A0A1V2QYP0-F1
#
_entry.id   AF-A0A1V2QYP0-F1
#
_cell.length_a   1.000
_cell.length_b   1.000
_cell.length_c   1.000
_cell.angle_alpha   90.00
_cell.angle_beta   90.00
_cell.angle_gamma   90.00
#
_symmetry.space_group_name_H-M   'P 1'
#
loop_
_entity.id
_entity.type
_entity.pdbx_description
1 polymer ?
#
loop_
_entity_poly.entity_id
_entity_poly.type
_entity_poly.pdbx_seq_one_letter_code
_entity_poly.pdbx_strand_id
1 'polypeptide(L)'
;MKHQHPIIRKKRKSGHGGHHGGSWKIAYADFMTAMMALFLVMWLIAISTPMQLAQIAEYFRTPLKVALTSGSKSSDSSSPIPGGGNDPTQQDGEVKKVIKTDNVEKKLDEVRLNRLRERLDQLIEADPRLRALRPHLLIEMIDEGLRIQIIDSQNRPMFKTGSAQVEPYMRDILRAIAPILNDFPNKLSVSGHTDDVQYTTGERGYSNWELSADRANASRRELIFGGLSDGKVLRVVGMAATMSLKQATGGNDAINRRISLLVLSRQAQKDIEEENAESSAVNIDKVENLQNMELDKPKSTTPAAENSDNNNTSGSGGASPQPTNGVPAPERQQPTTALPAAPDSQATPSQ
;
A
#
# COMPACT_ATOMS: atom_id res chain seq x y z
N MET A 1 55.80 -12.05 -63.47
CA MET A 1 55.13 -10.89 -62.83
C MET A 1 54.89 -11.19 -61.37
N LYS A 2 55.61 -10.51 -60.46
CA LYS A 2 55.23 -10.28 -59.06
C LYS A 2 55.76 -8.88 -58.73
N HIS A 3 54.86 -7.90 -58.70
CA HIS A 3 55.18 -6.50 -58.40
C HIS A 3 55.27 -6.34 -56.88
N GLN A 4 56.46 -6.03 -56.37
CA GLN A 4 56.68 -5.67 -54.97
C GLN A 4 56.64 -4.14 -54.86
N HIS A 5 55.58 -3.60 -54.28
CA HIS A 5 55.46 -2.18 -54.01
C HIS A 5 56.23 -1.83 -52.72
N PRO A 6 57.20 -0.89 -52.74
CA PRO A 6 57.92 -0.50 -51.54
C PRO A 6 57.02 0.31 -50.60
N ILE A 7 56.90 -0.15 -49.35
CA ILE A 7 56.16 0.52 -48.28
C ILE A 7 57.02 1.68 -47.74
N ILE A 8 56.59 2.92 -47.99
CA ILE A 8 57.24 4.12 -47.46
C ILE A 8 56.72 4.37 -46.03
N ARG A 9 57.52 4.04 -45.01
CA ARG A 9 57.23 4.42 -43.61
C ARG A 9 57.63 5.88 -43.37
N LYS A 10 56.64 6.79 -43.38
CA LYS A 10 56.83 8.18 -42.97
C LYS A 10 56.93 8.27 -41.44
N LYS A 11 58.14 8.17 -40.88
CA LYS A 11 58.40 8.35 -39.45
C LYS A 11 58.38 9.85 -39.13
N ARG A 12 57.24 10.37 -38.65
CA ARG A 12 57.22 11.70 -38.00
C ARG A 12 58.08 11.60 -36.74
N LYS A 13 59.23 12.27 -36.72
CA LYS A 13 59.91 12.62 -35.47
C LYS A 13 58.98 13.61 -34.77
N SER A 14 58.26 13.15 -33.75
CA SER A 14 57.72 14.05 -32.75
C SER A 14 58.92 14.71 -32.09
N GLY A 15 59.12 16.01 -32.35
CA GLY A 15 60.10 16.79 -31.62
C GLY A 15 59.72 16.78 -30.15
N HIS A 16 60.52 16.13 -29.31
CA HIS A 16 60.49 16.37 -27.88
C HIS A 16 60.96 17.81 -27.64
N GLY A 17 60.01 18.75 -27.69
CA GLY A 17 60.17 20.03 -27.00
C GLY A 17 60.13 19.74 -25.51
N GLY A 18 61.27 19.93 -24.84
CA GLY A 18 61.41 19.68 -23.41
C GLY A 18 60.43 20.54 -22.60
N HIS A 19 59.37 19.91 -22.10
CA HIS A 19 58.42 20.51 -21.13
C HIS A 19 58.28 19.66 -19.86
N HIS A 20 59.28 18.84 -19.52
CA HIS A 20 59.25 17.99 -18.32
C HIS A 20 59.82 18.66 -17.04
N GLY A 21 59.98 19.98 -17.03
CA GLY A 21 60.43 20.74 -15.85
C GLY A 21 59.34 21.57 -15.13
N GLY A 22 58.10 21.55 -15.61
CA GLY A 22 57.00 22.40 -15.10
C GLY A 22 55.95 21.69 -14.25
N SER A 23 55.85 20.35 -14.33
CA SER A 23 54.80 19.58 -13.65
C SER A 23 54.85 19.71 -12.11
N TRP A 24 56.05 19.71 -11.54
CA TRP A 24 56.23 19.91 -10.10
C TRP A 24 55.84 21.32 -9.63
N LYS A 25 55.96 22.33 -10.50
CA LYS A 25 55.52 23.71 -10.21
C LYS A 25 54.00 23.83 -10.18
N ILE A 26 53.30 23.01 -10.96
CA ILE A 26 51.84 22.95 -10.97
C ILE A 26 51.34 22.28 -9.69
N ALA A 27 51.96 21.17 -9.28
CA ALA A 27 51.65 20.54 -7.99
C ALA A 27 52.00 21.44 -6.78
N TYR A 28 53.10 22.19 -6.86
CA TYR A 28 53.47 23.18 -5.84
C TYR A 28 52.51 24.37 -5.80
N ALA A 29 52.09 24.89 -6.97
CA ALA A 29 51.10 25.95 -7.05
C ALA A 29 49.75 25.50 -6.49
N ASP A 30 49.30 24.28 -6.84
CA ASP A 30 48.05 23.70 -6.32
C ASP A 30 48.09 23.56 -4.78
N PHE A 31 49.20 23.05 -4.24
CA PHE A 31 49.43 22.99 -2.78
C PHE A 31 49.38 24.37 -2.12
N MET A 32 50.03 25.38 -2.72
CA MET A 32 49.99 26.74 -2.21
C MET A 32 48.59 27.36 -2.28
N THR A 33 47.81 27.09 -3.33
CA THR A 33 46.42 27.57 -3.43
C THR A 33 45.50 26.87 -2.44
N ALA A 34 45.71 25.57 -2.16
CA ALA A 34 44.96 24.85 -1.14
C ALA A 34 45.26 25.39 0.27
N MET A 35 46.54 25.67 0.57
CA MET A 35 46.95 26.28 1.84
C MET A 35 46.44 27.70 2.00
N MET A 36 46.42 28.49 0.91
CA MET A 36 45.83 29.82 0.89
C MET A 36 44.32 29.76 1.13
N ALA A 37 43.59 28.86 0.46
CA ALA A 37 42.15 28.71 0.64
C ALA A 37 41.80 28.26 2.07
N LEU A 38 42.55 27.29 2.62
CA LEU A 38 42.40 26.86 4.01
C LEU A 38 42.67 28.02 4.98
N PHE A 39 43.73 28.80 4.73
CA PHE A 39 44.06 29.97 5.54
C PHE A 39 42.95 31.02 5.50
N LEU A 40 42.40 31.34 4.32
CA LEU A 40 41.29 32.30 4.20
C LEU A 40 40.03 31.83 4.95
N VAL A 41 39.71 30.54 4.89
CA VAL A 41 38.59 29.97 5.65
C VAL A 41 38.85 30.07 7.15
N MET A 42 40.05 29.69 7.61
CA MET A 42 40.40 29.76 9.03
C MET A 42 40.47 31.21 9.53
N TRP A 43 40.94 32.12 8.69
CA TRP A 43 40.98 33.55 8.95
C TRP A 43 39.57 34.14 9.06
N LEU A 44 38.65 33.74 8.18
CA LEU A 44 37.24 34.13 8.26
C LEU A 44 36.59 33.60 9.54
N ILE A 45 36.91 32.39 9.99
CA ILE A 45 36.43 31.84 11.26
C ILE A 45 36.98 32.65 12.44
N ALA A 46 38.25 33.05 12.40
CA ALA A 46 38.89 33.79 13.49
C ALA A 46 38.36 35.22 13.66
N ILE A 47 37.96 35.90 12.58
CA ILE A 47 37.37 37.24 12.64
C ILE A 47 35.85 37.24 12.83
N SER A 48 35.20 36.08 12.67
CA SER A 48 33.75 35.94 12.81
C SER A 48 33.35 35.88 14.28
N THR A 49 32.24 36.52 14.60
CA THR A 49 31.67 36.43 15.95
C THR A 49 31.11 35.02 16.22
N PRO A 50 31.07 34.56 17.48
CA PRO A 50 30.50 33.24 17.82
C PRO A 50 29.03 33.11 17.36
N MET A 51 28.29 34.22 17.30
CA MET A 51 26.91 34.24 16.78
C MET A 51 26.84 33.95 15.28
N GLN A 52 27.74 34.53 14.47
CA GLN A 52 27.79 34.28 13.02
C GLN A 52 28.22 32.85 12.70
N LEU A 53 29.19 32.31 13.45
CA LEU A 53 29.61 30.91 13.33
C LEU A 53 28.47 29.94 13.64
N ALA A 54 27.66 30.25 14.67
CA ALA A 54 26.48 29.46 14.99
C ALA A 54 25.43 29.50 13.86
N GLN A 55 25.19 30.65 13.23
CA GLN A 55 24.25 30.79 12.11
C GLN A 55 24.70 30.00 10.87
N ILE A 56 25.98 30.07 10.52
CA ILE A 56 26.54 29.32 9.39
C ILE A 56 26.52 27.81 9.70
N ALA A 57 26.85 27.41 10.93
CA ALA A 57 26.75 26.01 11.34
C ALA A 57 25.31 25.49 11.32
N GLU A 58 24.34 26.33 11.67
CA GLU A 58 22.91 25.98 11.61
C GLU A 58 22.45 25.75 10.17
N TYR A 59 22.92 26.54 9.20
CA TYR A 59 22.64 26.34 7.77
C TYR A 59 23.08 24.96 7.27
N PHE A 60 24.25 24.47 7.72
CA PHE A 60 24.74 23.13 7.36
C PHE A 60 24.14 22.01 8.21
N ARG A 61 23.70 22.29 9.45
CA ARG A 61 23.04 21.32 10.34
C ARG A 61 21.56 21.14 10.05
N THR A 62 20.91 22.12 9.41
CA THR A 62 19.46 22.12 9.17
C THR A 62 19.01 22.17 7.71
N PRO A 63 19.60 21.40 6.77
CA PRO A 63 19.03 21.29 5.42
C PRO A 63 17.59 20.74 5.47
N LEU A 64 17.23 20.00 6.53
CA LEU A 64 15.91 19.40 6.73
C LEU A 64 14.93 20.27 7.53
N LYS A 65 15.41 21.14 8.42
CA LYS A 65 14.52 21.91 9.31
C LYS A 65 13.92 23.12 8.60
N VAL A 66 14.70 23.79 7.76
CA VAL A 66 14.21 24.89 6.90
C VAL A 66 13.25 24.35 5.83
N ALA A 67 13.49 23.15 5.30
CA ALA A 67 12.58 22.49 4.36
C ALA A 67 11.25 22.02 5.00
N LEU A 68 11.25 21.70 6.31
CA LEU A 68 10.04 21.27 7.03
C LEU A 68 9.23 22.40 7.67
N THR A 69 9.85 23.57 7.95
CA THR A 69 9.19 24.66 8.70
C THR A 69 9.03 25.95 7.91
N SER A 70 9.74 26.13 6.79
CA SER A 70 9.55 27.27 5.88
C SER A 70 8.60 26.89 4.75
N GLY A 71 7.31 26.76 5.08
CA GLY A 71 6.25 26.80 4.08
C GLY A 71 6.27 28.17 3.41
N SER A 72 6.61 28.20 2.13
CA SER A 72 6.67 29.41 1.27
C SER A 72 7.77 30.41 1.62
N LYS A 73 9.01 30.07 1.26
CA LYS A 73 9.95 30.90 0.45
C LYS A 73 11.36 30.37 0.68
N SER A 74 11.95 29.80 -0.36
CA SER A 74 13.38 29.49 -0.44
C SER A 74 13.81 29.78 -1.86
N SER A 75 13.91 31.06 -2.19
CA SER A 75 14.54 31.52 -3.43
C SER A 75 15.28 32.82 -3.12
N ASP A 76 16.52 32.91 -3.60
CA ASP A 76 17.42 34.06 -3.55
C ASP A 76 17.03 35.09 -4.64
N SER A 77 15.72 35.36 -4.79
CA SER A 77 15.20 36.28 -5.79
C SER A 77 15.03 37.67 -5.20
N SER A 78 15.65 38.66 -5.85
CA SER A 78 15.56 40.10 -5.52
C SER A 78 14.19 40.73 -5.87
N SER A 79 13.12 39.94 -6.01
CA SER A 79 11.80 40.45 -6.42
C SER A 79 10.75 40.21 -5.33
N PRO A 80 10.11 41.27 -4.80
CA PRO A 80 9.06 41.13 -3.79
C PRO A 80 7.73 40.58 -4.33
N ILE A 81 7.58 40.43 -5.66
CA ILE A 81 6.32 40.09 -6.32
C ILE A 81 6.40 38.66 -6.86
N PRO A 82 5.55 37.72 -6.39
CA PRO A 82 5.49 36.37 -6.95
C PRO A 82 5.06 36.43 -8.43
N GLY A 83 5.93 35.95 -9.33
CA GLY A 83 5.60 35.80 -10.75
C GLY A 83 5.99 36.95 -11.70
N GLY A 84 6.85 37.88 -11.30
CA GLY A 84 7.30 38.99 -12.16
C GLY A 84 8.73 38.83 -12.68
N GLY A 85 8.89 38.26 -13.88
CA GLY A 85 10.09 38.43 -14.70
C GLY A 85 9.98 39.67 -15.61
N ASN A 86 11.10 40.18 -16.13
CA ASN A 86 11.13 41.35 -17.01
C ASN A 86 10.60 41.09 -18.45
N ASP A 87 10.09 39.89 -18.73
CA ASP A 87 9.61 39.49 -20.05
C ASP A 87 8.28 38.71 -19.95
N PRO A 88 7.14 39.29 -20.38
CA PRO A 88 5.84 38.62 -20.38
C PRO A 88 5.68 37.54 -21.47
N THR A 89 6.68 37.34 -22.34
CA THR A 89 6.65 36.32 -23.41
C THR A 89 7.46 35.07 -23.08
N GLN A 90 8.23 35.06 -22.00
CA GLN A 90 8.90 33.85 -21.52
C GLN A 90 7.92 32.98 -20.73
N GLN A 91 7.47 31.90 -21.37
CA GLN A 91 6.75 30.79 -20.72
C GLN A 91 7.68 29.83 -19.97
N ASP A 92 8.98 30.13 -19.87
CA ASP A 92 9.88 29.43 -18.96
C ASP A 92 9.82 30.10 -17.59
N GLY A 93 8.63 30.06 -16.97
CA GLY A 93 8.49 30.31 -15.54
C GLY A 93 9.33 29.31 -14.75
N GLU A 94 9.63 29.62 -13.48
CA GLU A 94 10.22 28.68 -12.52
C GLU A 94 9.45 27.36 -12.59
N VAL A 95 9.95 26.40 -13.36
CA VAL A 95 9.50 25.01 -13.28
C VAL A 95 9.84 24.66 -11.86
N LYS A 96 8.82 24.52 -11.00
CA LYS A 96 8.95 24.10 -9.62
C LYS A 96 9.80 22.84 -9.66
N LYS A 97 11.11 23.00 -9.45
CA LYS A 97 12.03 21.88 -9.32
C LYS A 97 11.63 21.34 -7.98
N VAL A 98 10.65 20.44 -7.98
CA VAL A 98 10.35 19.57 -6.87
C VAL A 98 11.65 18.81 -6.68
N ILE A 99 12.55 19.39 -5.88
CA ILE A 99 13.72 18.70 -5.38
C ILE A 99 13.16 17.40 -4.86
N LYS A 100 13.76 16.30 -5.30
CA LYS A 100 13.45 14.88 -5.08
C LYS A 100 13.23 14.53 -3.59
N THR A 101 12.27 15.16 -2.96
CA THR A 101 11.91 15.05 -1.54
C THR A 101 11.26 13.69 -1.35
N ASP A 102 10.46 13.25 -2.33
CA ASP A 102 9.85 11.93 -2.39
C ASP A 102 10.91 10.81 -2.28
N ASN A 103 12.08 10.96 -2.92
CA ASN A 103 13.14 9.96 -2.83
C ASN A 103 13.84 9.95 -1.47
N VAL A 104 13.89 11.09 -0.78
CA VAL A 104 14.46 11.17 0.57
C VAL A 104 13.48 10.60 1.60
N GLU A 105 12.19 10.94 1.48
CA GLU A 105 11.13 10.41 2.34
C GLU A 105 11.02 8.88 2.21
N LYS A 106 11.00 8.36 0.98
CA LYS A 106 10.97 6.91 0.72
C LYS A 106 12.16 6.19 1.38
N LYS A 107 13.37 6.73 1.25
CA LYS A 107 14.56 6.15 1.90
C LYS A 107 14.48 6.19 3.42
N LEU A 108 13.97 7.28 4.00
CA LEU A 108 13.80 7.38 5.45
C LEU A 108 12.78 6.35 5.96
N ASP A 109 11.68 6.15 5.23
CA ASP A 109 10.67 5.15 5.57
C ASP A 109 11.22 3.73 5.45
N GLU A 110 11.97 3.42 4.39
CA GLU A 110 12.63 2.12 4.23
C GLU A 110 13.57 1.81 5.41
N VAL A 111 14.38 2.78 5.85
CA VAL A 111 15.24 2.63 7.05
C VAL A 111 14.40 2.40 8.31
N ARG A 112 13.26 3.07 8.49
CA ARG A 112 12.38 2.85 9.65
C ARG A 112 11.76 1.46 9.64
N LEU A 113 11.25 1.01 8.49
CA LEU A 113 10.63 -0.30 8.33
C LEU A 113 11.65 -1.42 8.50
N ASN A 114 12.89 -1.23 8.04
CA ASN A 114 13.99 -2.18 8.30
C ASN A 114 14.31 -2.29 9.79
N ARG A 115 14.34 -1.17 10.54
CA ARG A 115 14.50 -1.23 12.01
C ARG A 115 13.34 -1.93 12.69
N LEU A 116 12.11 -1.73 12.22
CA LEU A 116 10.94 -2.45 12.72
C LEU A 116 11.09 -3.96 12.49
N ARG A 117 11.49 -4.36 11.28
CA ARG A 117 11.78 -5.76 10.94
C ARG A 117 12.80 -6.37 11.89
N GLU A 118 13.96 -5.71 12.06
CA GLU A 118 15.02 -6.19 12.96
C GLU A 118 14.52 -6.37 14.39
N ARG A 119 13.71 -5.44 14.88
CA ARG A 119 13.14 -5.51 16.23
C ARG A 119 12.12 -6.63 16.39
N LEU A 120 11.32 -6.91 15.35
CA LEU A 120 10.42 -8.07 15.32
C LEU A 120 11.22 -9.38 15.30
N ASP A 121 12.27 -9.48 14.48
CA ASP A 121 13.14 -10.66 14.45
C ASP A 121 13.80 -10.90 15.81
N GLN A 122 14.28 -9.85 16.48
CA GLN A 122 14.82 -9.92 17.83
C GLN A 122 13.79 -10.39 18.86
N LEU A 123 12.54 -9.89 18.79
CA LEU A 123 11.48 -10.33 19.70
C LEU A 123 11.17 -11.82 19.51
N ILE A 124 11.04 -12.26 18.26
CA ILE A 124 10.73 -13.66 17.94
C ILE A 124 11.85 -14.57 18.43
N GLU A 125 13.10 -14.15 18.29
CA GLU A 125 14.22 -14.92 18.81
C GLU A 125 14.25 -14.88 20.34
N ALA A 126 13.96 -13.76 20.98
CA ALA A 126 14.03 -13.62 22.44
C ALA A 126 12.95 -14.40 23.21
N ASP A 127 11.71 -14.50 22.69
CA ASP A 127 10.62 -15.26 23.34
C ASP A 127 10.58 -16.72 22.83
N PRO A 128 10.82 -17.73 23.69
CA PRO A 128 10.76 -19.14 23.31
C PRO A 128 9.42 -19.57 22.67
N ARG A 129 8.31 -18.94 23.09
CA ARG A 129 6.97 -19.25 22.57
C ARG A 129 6.82 -18.78 21.13
N LEU A 130 7.34 -17.60 20.81
CA LEU A 130 7.33 -17.06 19.45
C LEU A 130 8.34 -17.77 18.56
N ARG A 131 9.51 -18.13 19.10
CA ARG A 131 10.53 -18.89 18.38
C ARG A 131 9.99 -20.21 17.86
N ALA A 132 9.21 -20.94 18.68
CA ALA A 132 8.54 -22.17 18.26
C ALA A 132 7.52 -21.96 17.13
N LEU A 133 7.03 -20.73 16.94
CA LEU A 133 6.06 -20.34 15.91
C LEU A 133 6.72 -19.66 14.70
N ARG A 134 8.05 -19.50 14.68
CA ARG A 134 8.81 -18.87 13.59
C ARG A 134 8.45 -19.38 12.18
N PRO A 135 8.21 -20.69 11.94
CA PRO A 135 7.83 -21.19 10.62
C PRO A 135 6.50 -20.65 10.11
N HIS A 136 5.62 -20.19 11.00
CA HIS A 136 4.32 -19.60 10.67
C HIS A 136 4.39 -18.09 10.47
N LEU A 137 5.54 -17.46 10.73
CA LEU A 137 5.73 -16.02 10.65
C LEU A 137 6.62 -15.67 9.46
N LEU A 138 6.03 -15.15 8.39
CA LEU A 138 6.79 -14.61 7.26
C LEU A 138 6.82 -13.09 7.35
N ILE A 139 8.02 -12.52 7.37
CA ILE A 139 8.21 -11.07 7.39
C ILE A 139 8.95 -10.69 6.11
N GLU A 140 8.34 -9.86 5.28
CA GLU A 140 8.87 -9.44 3.98
C GLU A 140 8.76 -7.92 3.81
N MET A 141 9.76 -7.33 3.17
CA MET A 141 9.72 -5.95 2.72
C MET A 141 9.08 -5.92 1.33
N ILE A 142 8.08 -5.06 1.14
CA ILE A 142 7.40 -4.83 -0.13
C ILE A 142 7.33 -3.32 -0.40
N ASP A 143 6.90 -2.93 -1.60
CA ASP A 143 6.86 -1.52 -2.00
C ASP A 143 5.89 -0.70 -1.12
N GLU A 144 4.78 -1.31 -0.70
CA GLU A 144 3.79 -0.68 0.17
C GLU A 144 4.20 -0.63 1.64
N GLY A 145 5.27 -1.34 2.04
CA GLY A 145 5.82 -1.30 3.40
C GLY A 145 6.35 -2.63 3.92
N LEU A 146 6.13 -2.92 5.21
CA LEU A 146 6.56 -4.17 5.85
C LEU A 146 5.36 -5.10 6.03
N ARG A 147 5.37 -6.26 5.37
CA ARG A 147 4.31 -7.27 5.48
C ARG A 147 4.72 -8.37 6.45
N ILE A 148 3.85 -8.65 7.40
CA ILE A 148 3.97 -9.71 8.40
C ILE A 148 2.81 -10.67 8.15
N GLN A 149 3.09 -11.86 7.64
CA GLN A 149 2.11 -12.90 7.38
C GLN A 149 2.17 -13.97 8.48
N ILE A 150 1.02 -14.28 9.06
CA ILE A 150 0.84 -15.36 10.01
C ILE A 150 0.08 -16.47 9.27
N ILE A 151 0.81 -17.53 8.92
CA ILE A 151 0.34 -18.61 8.07
C ILE A 151 -0.15 -19.77 8.90
N ASP A 152 -1.28 -20.31 8.47
CA ASP A 152 -1.88 -21.45 9.11
C ASP A 152 -1.23 -22.79 8.70
N SER A 153 -1.40 -23.82 9.53
CA SER A 153 -0.98 -25.19 9.18
C SER A 153 -2.00 -26.22 9.63
N GLN A 154 -2.01 -27.39 8.99
CA GLN A 154 -2.96 -28.45 9.35
C GLN A 154 -2.79 -28.94 10.79
N ASN A 155 -1.55 -28.98 11.30
CA ASN A 155 -1.27 -29.46 12.65
C ASN A 155 -1.33 -28.37 13.72
N ARG A 156 -1.40 -27.09 13.30
CA ARG A 156 -1.41 -25.94 14.21
C ARG A 156 -2.26 -24.83 13.59
N PRO A 157 -3.59 -24.92 13.71
CA PRO A 157 -4.53 -23.98 13.11
C PRO A 157 -4.56 -22.62 13.83
N MET A 158 -4.35 -21.44 13.24
CA MET A 158 -4.35 -20.14 13.97
C MET A 158 -5.75 -19.73 14.47
N PHE A 159 -6.78 -20.30 13.87
CA PHE A 159 -8.18 -20.13 14.23
C PHE A 159 -8.84 -21.50 14.30
N LYS A 160 -9.89 -21.61 15.10
CA LYS A 160 -10.75 -22.80 15.05
C LYS A 160 -11.32 -23.00 13.64
N THR A 161 -11.47 -24.26 13.24
CA THR A 161 -12.02 -24.64 11.93
C THR A 161 -13.38 -23.98 11.71
N GLY A 162 -13.54 -23.32 10.56
CA GLY A 162 -14.79 -22.62 10.20
C GLY A 162 -15.17 -21.43 11.10
N SER A 163 -14.27 -20.99 11.98
CA SER A 163 -14.53 -19.95 12.97
C SER A 163 -13.52 -18.80 12.88
N ALA A 164 -13.93 -17.63 13.38
CA ALA A 164 -13.08 -16.47 13.61
C ALA A 164 -12.49 -16.42 15.03
N GLN A 165 -12.72 -17.44 15.85
CA GLN A 165 -12.11 -17.54 17.18
C GLN A 165 -10.63 -17.88 17.07
N VAL A 166 -9.78 -17.00 17.60
CA VAL A 166 -8.32 -17.19 17.64
C VAL A 166 -7.92 -18.31 18.60
N GLU A 167 -6.90 -19.06 18.23
CA GLU A 167 -6.23 -20.01 19.12
C GLU A 167 -5.24 -19.31 20.08
N PRO A 168 -4.87 -19.91 21.22
CA PRO A 168 -3.98 -19.29 22.21
C PRO A 168 -2.64 -18.80 21.63
N TYR A 169 -2.02 -19.58 20.74
CA TYR A 169 -0.75 -19.19 20.13
C TYR A 169 -0.88 -18.02 19.13
N MET A 170 -2.00 -17.92 18.41
CA MET A 170 -2.29 -16.77 17.55
C MET A 170 -2.47 -15.50 18.41
N ARG A 171 -3.18 -15.63 19.54
CA ARG A 171 -3.30 -14.57 20.54
C ARG A 171 -1.93 -14.14 21.07
N ASP A 172 -1.07 -15.08 21.44
CA ASP A 172 0.27 -14.79 21.95
C ASP A 172 1.13 -14.03 20.93
N ILE A 173 1.10 -14.44 19.66
CA ILE A 173 1.77 -13.72 18.56
C ILE A 173 1.27 -12.28 18.48
N LEU A 174 -0.04 -12.09 18.30
CA LEU A 174 -0.62 -10.77 18.06
C LEU A 174 -0.38 -9.81 19.23
N ARG A 175 -0.50 -10.31 20.47
CA ARG A 175 -0.28 -9.49 21.66
C ARG A 175 1.19 -9.15 21.88
N ALA A 176 2.11 -10.04 21.50
CA ALA A 176 3.54 -9.78 21.63
C ALA A 176 4.04 -8.78 20.58
N ILE A 177 3.52 -8.79 19.36
CA ILE A 177 3.93 -7.84 18.30
C ILE A 177 3.31 -6.44 18.48
N ALA A 178 2.13 -6.34 19.10
CA ALA A 178 1.39 -5.08 19.21
C ALA A 178 2.19 -3.91 19.84
N PRO A 179 2.92 -4.09 20.96
CA PRO A 179 3.75 -3.03 21.53
C PRO A 179 4.84 -2.53 20.57
N ILE A 180 5.48 -3.45 19.83
CA ILE A 180 6.54 -3.07 18.87
C ILE A 180 5.97 -2.24 17.73
N LEU A 181 4.75 -2.56 17.27
CA LEU A 181 4.07 -1.80 16.23
C LEU A 181 3.74 -0.36 16.67
N ASN A 182 3.56 -0.09 17.97
CA ASN A 182 3.30 1.26 18.48
C ASN A 182 4.52 2.18 18.46
N ASP A 183 5.73 1.62 18.51
CA ASP A 183 6.97 2.42 18.55
C ASP A 183 7.25 3.17 17.24
N PHE A 184 6.50 2.84 16.19
CA PHE A 184 6.60 3.46 14.87
C PHE A 184 5.32 4.24 14.57
N PRO A 185 5.39 5.37 13.84
CA PRO A 185 4.20 6.18 13.53
C PRO A 185 3.31 5.58 12.43
N ASN A 186 3.80 4.59 11.68
CA ASN A 186 3.15 4.02 10.51
C ASN A 186 1.80 3.37 10.83
N LYS A 187 0.77 3.59 9.99
CA LYS A 187 -0.50 2.89 10.12
C LYS A 187 -0.43 1.45 9.60
N LEU A 188 -1.44 0.65 9.95
CA LEU A 188 -1.53 -0.78 9.69
C LEU A 188 -2.77 -1.09 8.85
N SER A 189 -2.61 -1.94 7.83
CA SER A 189 -3.70 -2.61 7.12
C SER A 189 -3.72 -4.08 7.53
N VAL A 190 -4.88 -4.60 7.95
CA VAL A 190 -5.05 -6.00 8.36
C VAL A 190 -5.88 -6.73 7.31
N SER A 191 -5.33 -7.76 6.68
CA SER A 191 -6.07 -8.59 5.72
C SER A 191 -6.18 -10.04 6.15
N GLY A 192 -7.35 -10.62 5.94
CA GLY A 192 -7.62 -12.04 6.17
C GLY A 192 -7.77 -12.80 4.87
N HIS A 193 -7.21 -14.01 4.85
CA HIS A 193 -7.29 -14.95 3.73
C HIS A 193 -7.76 -16.31 4.24
N THR A 194 -8.58 -16.97 3.45
CA THR A 194 -9.10 -18.32 3.73
C THR A 194 -8.72 -19.28 2.60
N ASP A 195 -8.95 -20.56 2.81
CA ASP A 195 -8.86 -21.57 1.77
C ASP A 195 -10.08 -21.53 0.85
N ASP A 196 -9.99 -22.30 -0.24
CA ASP A 196 -11.03 -22.47 -1.26
C ASP A 196 -12.07 -23.55 -0.88
N VAL A 197 -11.97 -24.10 0.34
CA VAL A 197 -12.92 -25.11 0.79
C VAL A 197 -14.28 -24.45 0.96
N GLN A 198 -15.25 -24.92 0.19
CA GLN A 198 -16.57 -24.33 0.12
C GLN A 198 -17.31 -24.52 1.45
N TYR A 199 -17.82 -23.42 2.01
CA TYR A 199 -18.65 -23.47 3.20
C TYR A 199 -19.96 -24.20 2.87
N THR A 200 -20.36 -25.16 3.69
CA THR A 200 -21.51 -26.06 3.42
C THR A 200 -22.84 -25.32 3.30
N THR A 201 -22.93 -24.09 3.80
CA THR A 201 -24.14 -23.25 3.78
C THR A 201 -24.32 -22.43 2.48
N GLY A 202 -23.39 -22.52 1.52
CA GLY A 202 -23.50 -21.89 0.20
C GLY A 202 -23.25 -20.38 0.16
N GLU A 203 -23.05 -19.83 -1.05
CA GLU A 203 -22.67 -18.41 -1.29
C GLU A 203 -23.72 -17.36 -0.90
N ARG A 204 -24.96 -17.77 -0.61
CA ARG A 204 -26.02 -16.86 -0.17
C ARG A 204 -26.02 -16.62 1.35
N GLY A 205 -25.20 -17.34 2.09
CA GLY A 205 -25.06 -17.22 3.55
C GLY A 205 -23.64 -16.85 3.96
N TYR A 206 -23.25 -17.29 5.16
CA TYR A 206 -21.89 -17.10 5.65
C TYR A 206 -20.90 -17.89 4.78
N SER A 207 -19.99 -17.16 4.14
CA SER A 207 -19.02 -17.70 3.20
C SER A 207 -17.58 -17.39 3.65
N ASN A 208 -16.64 -17.75 2.79
CA ASN A 208 -15.23 -17.42 2.98
C ASN A 208 -14.95 -15.91 2.97
N TRP A 209 -15.84 -15.09 2.37
CA TRP A 209 -15.76 -13.63 2.46
C TRP A 209 -15.97 -13.15 3.90
N GLU A 210 -17.08 -13.52 4.53
CA GLU A 210 -17.39 -13.18 5.92
C GLU A 210 -16.32 -13.73 6.86
N LEU A 211 -15.92 -15.00 6.67
CA LEU A 211 -14.90 -15.62 7.49
C LEU A 211 -13.55 -14.90 7.43
N SER A 212 -13.13 -14.49 6.23
CA SER A 212 -11.86 -13.78 6.05
C SER A 212 -11.88 -12.40 6.72
N ALA A 213 -12.98 -11.66 6.60
CA ALA A 213 -13.17 -10.36 7.24
C ALA A 213 -13.27 -10.49 8.77
N ASP A 214 -13.98 -11.49 9.27
CA ASP A 214 -14.15 -11.74 10.70
C ASP A 214 -12.84 -12.16 11.37
N ARG A 215 -12.03 -12.98 10.71
CA ARG A 215 -10.69 -13.36 11.19
C ARG A 215 -9.73 -12.17 11.20
N ALA A 216 -9.80 -11.32 10.19
CA ALA A 216 -9.03 -10.07 10.16
C ALA A 216 -9.44 -9.15 11.34
N ASN A 217 -10.74 -9.02 11.61
CA ASN A 217 -11.24 -8.26 12.75
C ASN A 217 -10.93 -8.89 14.11
N ALA A 218 -10.97 -10.22 14.22
CA ALA A 218 -10.53 -10.92 15.43
C ALA A 218 -9.05 -10.64 15.72
N SER A 219 -8.21 -10.65 14.68
CA SER A 219 -6.80 -10.30 14.80
C SER A 219 -6.60 -8.84 15.22
N ARG A 220 -7.36 -7.91 14.62
CA ARG A 220 -7.39 -6.50 15.03
C ARG A 220 -7.71 -6.34 16.51
N ARG A 221 -8.73 -7.03 17.02
CA ARG A 221 -9.10 -6.98 18.45
C ARG A 221 -7.98 -7.48 19.33
N GLU A 222 -7.33 -8.59 18.99
CA GLU A 222 -6.21 -9.12 19.77
C GLU A 222 -4.97 -8.20 19.75
N LEU A 223 -4.71 -7.51 18.64
CA LEU A 223 -3.67 -6.47 18.59
C LEU A 223 -3.98 -5.32 19.56
N ILE A 224 -5.23 -4.83 19.59
CA ILE A 224 -5.67 -3.78 20.52
C ILE A 224 -5.58 -4.25 21.97
N PHE A 225 -5.99 -5.50 22.26
CA PHE A 225 -5.79 -6.10 23.59
C PHE A 225 -4.29 -6.24 23.95
N GLY A 226 -3.42 -6.42 22.96
CA GLY A 226 -1.96 -6.37 23.11
C GLY A 226 -1.39 -4.96 23.31
N GLY A 227 -2.23 -3.93 23.34
CA GLY A 227 -1.85 -2.55 23.55
C GLY A 227 -1.70 -1.73 22.28
N LEU A 228 -2.06 -2.23 21.10
CA LEU A 228 -2.01 -1.44 19.85
C LEU A 228 -2.94 -0.22 19.98
N SER A 229 -2.43 0.96 19.63
CA SER A 229 -3.20 2.20 19.71
C SER A 229 -4.36 2.20 18.71
N ASP A 230 -5.55 2.67 19.11
CA ASP A 230 -6.79 2.54 18.32
C ASP A 230 -6.70 3.14 16.91
N GLY A 231 -6.05 4.31 16.77
CA GLY A 231 -5.85 4.99 15.48
C GLY A 231 -4.78 4.40 14.56
N LYS A 232 -4.14 3.28 14.95
CA LYS A 232 -3.08 2.64 14.14
C LYS A 232 -3.63 1.83 12.99
N VAL A 233 -4.81 1.24 13.15
CA VAL A 233 -5.41 0.41 12.12
C VAL A 233 -6.15 1.30 11.14
N LEU A 234 -5.66 1.38 9.90
CA LEU A 234 -6.27 2.19 8.84
C LEU A 234 -7.43 1.47 8.17
N ARG A 235 -7.26 0.17 7.87
CA ARG A 235 -8.31 -0.64 7.25
C ARG A 235 -8.21 -2.12 7.59
N VAL A 236 -9.34 -2.80 7.44
CA VAL A 236 -9.47 -4.25 7.53
C VAL A 236 -10.04 -4.77 6.21
N VAL A 237 -9.46 -5.85 5.68
CA VAL A 237 -9.83 -6.41 4.37
C VAL A 237 -10.07 -7.92 4.48
N GLY A 238 -11.18 -8.41 3.94
CA GLY A 238 -11.43 -9.83 3.74
C GLY A 238 -11.19 -10.21 2.28
N MET A 239 -10.28 -11.15 2.01
CA MET A 239 -9.92 -11.55 0.64
C MET A 239 -10.46 -12.94 0.23
N ALA A 240 -11.17 -13.63 1.13
CA ALA A 240 -11.61 -15.01 0.93
C ALA A 240 -10.46 -15.91 0.36
N ALA A 241 -10.78 -16.74 -0.63
CA ALA A 241 -9.84 -17.60 -1.36
C ALA A 241 -9.22 -16.95 -2.62
N THR A 242 -9.55 -15.68 -2.91
CA THR A 242 -9.20 -15.04 -4.20
C THR A 242 -7.70 -14.90 -4.41
N MET A 243 -6.94 -14.75 -3.33
CA MET A 243 -5.49 -14.58 -3.33
C MET A 243 -4.80 -15.87 -2.87
N SER A 244 -4.99 -16.94 -3.63
CA SER A 244 -4.33 -18.22 -3.41
C SER A 244 -2.86 -18.16 -3.86
N LEU A 245 -1.96 -18.66 -3.02
CA LEU A 245 -0.56 -18.91 -3.42
C LEU A 245 -0.55 -20.17 -4.29
N LYS A 246 -0.71 -19.97 -5.60
CA LYS A 246 -0.99 -21.05 -6.57
C LYS A 246 0.21 -21.99 -6.75
N GLN A 247 0.05 -23.24 -6.30
CA GLN A 247 0.40 -24.50 -6.98
C GLN A 247 0.03 -25.67 -6.05
N ALA A 248 -1.24 -25.76 -5.65
CA ALA A 248 -1.75 -26.91 -4.91
C ALA A 248 -2.00 -28.07 -5.88
N THR A 249 -0.95 -28.59 -6.51
CA THR A 249 -0.94 -29.96 -7.04
C THR A 249 -0.72 -30.98 -5.92
N GLY A 250 -0.75 -30.55 -4.65
CA GLY A 250 -0.67 -31.40 -3.48
C GLY A 250 -1.08 -30.68 -2.19
N GLY A 251 -2.31 -30.94 -1.74
CA GLY A 251 -2.73 -31.08 -0.33
C GLY A 251 -2.43 -30.01 0.72
N ASN A 252 -1.85 -28.85 0.39
CA ASN A 252 -1.43 -27.86 1.40
C ASN A 252 -2.25 -26.56 1.39
N ASP A 253 -3.58 -26.71 1.40
CA ASP A 253 -4.55 -25.60 1.45
C ASP A 253 -4.42 -24.73 2.72
N ALA A 254 -3.77 -25.25 3.76
CA ALA A 254 -3.53 -24.51 4.98
C ALA A 254 -2.73 -23.22 4.75
N ILE A 255 -1.82 -23.18 3.76
CA ILE A 255 -1.05 -21.97 3.46
C ILE A 255 -1.95 -20.83 2.97
N ASN A 256 -3.08 -21.15 2.34
CA ASN A 256 -4.04 -20.15 1.88
C ASN A 256 -4.76 -19.48 3.06
N ARG A 257 -4.90 -20.17 4.20
CA ARG A 257 -5.41 -19.60 5.44
C ARG A 257 -4.29 -18.80 6.12
N ARG A 258 -4.39 -17.46 6.08
CA ARG A 258 -3.37 -16.59 6.68
C ARG A 258 -3.94 -15.23 7.04
N ILE A 259 -3.30 -14.58 8.00
CA ILE A 259 -3.52 -13.16 8.31
C ILE A 259 -2.29 -12.40 7.86
N SER A 260 -2.50 -11.31 7.14
CA SER A 260 -1.44 -10.41 6.70
C SER A 260 -1.61 -9.06 7.38
N LEU A 261 -0.58 -8.65 8.11
CA LEU A 261 -0.45 -7.35 8.73
C LEU A 261 0.53 -6.55 7.89
N LEU A 262 0.04 -5.51 7.21
CA LEU A 262 0.86 -4.63 6.40
C LEU A 262 1.07 -3.31 7.14
N VAL A 263 2.31 -3.08 7.58
CA VAL A 263 2.74 -1.78 8.12
C VAL A 263 3.05 -0.88 6.95
N LEU A 264 2.24 0.16 6.78
CA LEU A 264 2.21 0.98 5.56
C LEU A 264 3.40 1.94 5.52
N SER A 265 4.01 2.08 4.36
CA SER A 265 4.87 3.22 4.04
C SER A 265 4.04 4.51 4.05
N ARG A 266 4.67 5.68 4.19
CA ARG A 266 3.95 6.95 4.15
C ARG A 266 3.23 7.16 2.83
N GLN A 267 3.82 6.70 1.72
CA GLN A 267 3.18 6.79 0.40
C GLN A 267 1.94 5.91 0.34
N ALA A 268 2.05 4.62 0.68
CA ALA A 268 0.91 3.72 0.65
C ALA A 268 -0.22 4.14 1.60
N GLN A 269 0.12 4.75 2.74
CA GLN A 269 -0.87 5.33 3.63
C GLN A 269 -1.60 6.52 2.96
N LYS A 270 -0.88 7.45 2.34
CA LYS A 270 -1.47 8.60 1.64
C LYS A 270 -2.39 8.14 0.51
N ASP A 271 -1.95 7.18 -0.30
CA ASP A 271 -2.73 6.65 -1.43
C ASP A 271 -4.09 6.09 -0.95
N ILE A 272 -4.11 5.36 0.18
CA ILE A 272 -5.35 4.84 0.78
C ILE A 272 -6.21 5.98 1.37
N GLU A 273 -5.61 6.97 1.99
CA GLU A 273 -6.33 8.11 2.56
C GLU A 273 -6.98 8.98 1.46
N GLU A 274 -6.29 9.15 0.32
CA GLU A 274 -6.78 9.86 -0.87
C GLU A 274 -7.93 9.10 -1.55
N GLU A 275 -7.82 7.77 -1.74
CA GLU A 275 -8.90 6.92 -2.27
C GLU A 275 -10.23 7.09 -1.48
N ASN A 276 -10.13 7.18 -0.15
CA ASN A 276 -11.28 7.39 0.72
C ASN A 276 -11.81 8.84 0.68
N ALA A 277 -10.93 9.82 0.46
CA ALA A 277 -11.30 11.23 0.38
C ALA A 277 -12.00 11.57 -0.94
N GLU A 278 -11.53 11.03 -2.07
CA GLU A 278 -12.15 11.24 -3.39
C GLU A 278 -13.58 10.68 -3.47
N SER A 279 -13.83 9.57 -2.77
CA SER A 279 -15.18 8.99 -2.61
C SER A 279 -16.15 9.94 -1.88
N SER A 280 -15.65 10.89 -1.09
CA SER A 280 -16.47 11.89 -0.38
C SER A 280 -16.74 13.16 -1.21
N ALA A 281 -16.11 13.32 -2.38
CA ALA A 281 -16.24 14.51 -3.24
C ALA A 281 -17.28 14.36 -4.37
N VAL A 282 -17.88 13.18 -4.55
CA VAL A 282 -19.06 13.02 -5.42
C VAL A 282 -20.28 13.58 -4.68
N ASN A 283 -20.42 14.89 -4.78
CA ASN A 283 -21.51 15.65 -4.20
C ASN A 283 -22.87 15.10 -4.69
N ILE A 284 -23.69 14.63 -3.75
CA ILE A 284 -25.03 14.06 -3.94
C ILE A 284 -26.04 15.13 -4.43
N ASP A 285 -25.61 16.38 -4.63
CA ASP A 285 -26.42 17.47 -5.20
C ASP A 285 -26.79 17.28 -6.69
N LYS A 286 -26.30 16.23 -7.36
CA LYS A 286 -26.58 15.96 -8.79
C LYS A 286 -27.77 15.04 -9.06
N VAL A 287 -28.65 14.79 -8.09
CA VAL A 287 -29.89 14.02 -8.32
C VAL A 287 -30.94 14.84 -9.09
N GLU A 288 -30.88 16.18 -9.07
CA GLU A 288 -31.81 17.02 -9.85
C GLU A 288 -31.56 17.01 -11.38
N ASN A 289 -30.42 16.50 -11.85
CA ASN A 289 -30.11 16.46 -13.29
C ASN A 289 -30.32 15.08 -13.96
N LEU A 290 -30.87 14.10 -13.24
CA LEU A 290 -31.18 12.77 -13.80
C LEU A 290 -32.62 12.66 -14.35
N GLN A 291 -33.44 13.70 -14.26
CA GLN A 291 -34.83 13.68 -14.75
C GLN A 291 -35.01 14.07 -16.23
N ASN A 292 -33.95 14.52 -16.92
CA ASN A 292 -34.03 14.95 -18.33
C ASN A 292 -33.15 14.13 -19.28
N MET A 293 -33.11 12.80 -19.11
CA MET A 293 -32.66 11.91 -20.19
C MET A 293 -33.90 11.28 -20.85
N GLU A 294 -34.36 11.96 -21.89
CA GLU A 294 -35.38 11.46 -22.82
C GLU A 294 -34.92 10.13 -23.42
N LEU A 295 -35.78 9.10 -23.36
CA LEU A 295 -35.49 7.78 -23.93
C LEU A 295 -35.39 7.88 -25.46
N ASP A 296 -34.17 7.90 -25.99
CA ASP A 296 -33.95 7.63 -27.41
C ASP A 296 -34.05 6.11 -27.63
N LYS A 297 -34.98 5.71 -28.51
CA LYS A 297 -35.25 4.30 -28.82
C LYS A 297 -34.05 3.67 -29.54
N PRO A 298 -33.60 2.46 -29.16
CA PRO A 298 -32.49 1.83 -29.87
C PRO A 298 -32.91 1.39 -31.28
N LYS A 299 -32.23 1.94 -32.29
CA LYS A 299 -32.18 1.38 -33.65
C LYS A 299 -31.51 0.02 -33.60
N SER A 300 -32.26 -1.02 -33.98
CA SER A 300 -31.76 -2.36 -34.24
C SER A 300 -30.86 -2.38 -35.49
N THR A 301 -29.58 -2.70 -35.32
CA THR A 301 -28.70 -3.06 -36.43
C THR A 301 -28.36 -4.55 -36.34
N THR A 302 -28.99 -5.34 -37.20
CA THR A 302 -28.65 -6.74 -37.46
C THR A 302 -27.47 -6.80 -38.46
N PRO A 303 -26.46 -7.68 -38.30
CA PRO A 303 -25.46 -7.92 -39.34
C PRO A 303 -26.01 -8.86 -40.43
N ALA A 304 -25.56 -8.62 -41.65
CA ALA A 304 -25.93 -9.32 -42.87
C ALA A 304 -25.60 -10.82 -42.87
N ALA A 305 -26.48 -11.61 -43.48
CA ALA A 305 -26.19 -12.93 -44.03
C ALA A 305 -26.66 -12.98 -45.49
N GLU A 306 -25.79 -13.47 -46.37
CA GLU A 306 -25.94 -13.59 -47.82
C GLU A 306 -27.04 -14.58 -48.26
N ASN A 307 -27.56 -14.29 -49.46
CA ASN A 307 -28.56 -15.03 -50.24
C ASN A 307 -28.25 -16.52 -50.43
N SER A 308 -29.32 -17.34 -50.56
CA SER A 308 -29.66 -18.05 -51.83
C SER A 308 -30.96 -18.84 -51.73
N ASP A 309 -31.90 -18.50 -52.62
CA ASP A 309 -32.80 -19.34 -53.43
C ASP A 309 -33.63 -20.52 -52.87
N ASN A 310 -34.90 -20.45 -53.29
CA ASN A 310 -35.74 -21.51 -53.88
C ASN A 310 -36.82 -22.25 -53.05
N ASN A 311 -38.05 -22.02 -53.55
CA ASN A 311 -39.12 -22.97 -53.88
C ASN A 311 -40.13 -23.45 -52.80
N ASN A 312 -41.35 -22.95 -53.00
CA ASN A 312 -42.62 -23.66 -53.22
C ASN A 312 -43.29 -24.53 -52.13
N THR A 313 -44.62 -24.31 -52.11
CA THR A 313 -45.74 -25.24 -51.90
C THR A 313 -46.15 -25.68 -50.48
N SER A 314 -47.32 -25.16 -50.09
CA SER A 314 -48.57 -25.90 -49.78
C SER A 314 -48.63 -26.84 -48.57
N GLY A 315 -49.62 -26.61 -47.70
CA GLY A 315 -50.41 -27.72 -47.11
C GLY A 315 -50.72 -27.65 -45.61
N SER A 316 -51.89 -27.08 -45.29
CA SER A 316 -52.93 -27.57 -44.37
C SER A 316 -52.59 -28.60 -43.27
N GLY A 317 -53.08 -28.33 -42.04
CA GLY A 317 -53.51 -29.37 -41.11
C GLY A 317 -53.52 -28.93 -39.64
N GLY A 318 -54.69 -28.62 -39.09
CA GLY A 318 -54.88 -28.21 -37.70
C GLY A 318 -54.93 -29.35 -36.67
N ALA A 319 -54.95 -28.98 -35.39
CA ALA A 319 -55.82 -29.52 -34.34
C ALA A 319 -55.45 -28.92 -32.96
N SER A 320 -56.43 -28.33 -32.26
CA SER A 320 -56.48 -28.31 -30.79
C SER A 320 -57.28 -29.54 -30.31
N PRO A 321 -57.13 -30.01 -29.06
CA PRO A 321 -57.98 -29.48 -27.98
C PRO A 321 -57.33 -29.41 -26.57
N GLN A 322 -58.00 -28.63 -25.71
CA GLN A 322 -57.84 -28.41 -24.25
C GLN A 322 -58.63 -29.49 -23.44
N PRO A 323 -58.87 -29.40 -22.11
CA PRO A 323 -58.03 -29.34 -20.89
C PRO A 323 -58.37 -30.47 -19.86
N THR A 324 -57.62 -30.65 -18.75
CA THR A 324 -58.20 -31.15 -17.47
C THR A 324 -57.51 -30.59 -16.21
N ASN A 325 -58.36 -30.47 -15.17
CA ASN A 325 -58.30 -29.81 -13.85
C ASN A 325 -57.27 -30.29 -12.79
N GLY A 326 -56.94 -29.40 -11.84
CA GLY A 326 -57.20 -29.66 -10.39
C GLY A 326 -56.03 -29.70 -9.37
N VAL A 327 -55.71 -28.54 -8.76
CA VAL A 327 -55.34 -28.15 -7.33
C VAL A 327 -54.92 -29.23 -6.27
N PRO A 328 -54.17 -28.92 -5.16
CA PRO A 328 -53.90 -27.59 -4.56
C PRO A 328 -52.49 -27.29 -3.96
N ALA A 329 -52.35 -26.03 -3.51
CA ALA A 329 -51.19 -25.35 -2.93
C ALA A 329 -50.92 -25.67 -1.43
N PRO A 330 -49.68 -25.46 -0.92
CA PRO A 330 -49.38 -25.61 0.49
C PRO A 330 -49.49 -24.30 1.30
N GLU A 331 -49.93 -24.45 2.55
CA GLU A 331 -50.19 -23.44 3.58
C GLU A 331 -48.93 -22.70 4.07
N ARG A 332 -49.09 -21.40 4.37
CA ARG A 332 -48.12 -20.59 5.12
C ARG A 332 -48.38 -20.71 6.62
N GLN A 333 -47.37 -21.07 7.39
CA GLN A 333 -47.39 -20.98 8.86
C GLN A 333 -46.95 -19.57 9.31
N GLN A 334 -47.74 -18.95 10.19
CA GLN A 334 -47.40 -17.73 10.93
C GLN A 334 -46.64 -18.09 12.22
N PRO A 335 -45.70 -17.26 12.69
CA PRO A 335 -45.09 -17.42 14.02
C PRO A 335 -45.95 -16.76 15.10
N THR A 336 -46.42 -17.56 16.07
CA THR A 336 -47.07 -17.10 17.30
C THR A 336 -46.06 -16.54 18.30
N THR A 337 -46.26 -15.28 18.69
CA THR A 337 -45.63 -14.61 19.84
C THR A 337 -46.27 -15.10 21.14
N ALA A 338 -45.46 -15.54 22.12
CA ALA A 338 -45.92 -15.79 23.48
C ALA A 338 -44.97 -15.10 24.48
N LEU A 339 -45.50 -14.11 25.19
CA LEU A 339 -44.90 -13.43 26.35
C LEU A 339 -45.02 -14.33 27.59
N PRO A 340 -43.99 -14.44 28.46
CA PRO A 340 -44.17 -15.00 29.79
C PRO A 340 -44.57 -13.90 30.81
N ALA A 341 -45.55 -14.25 31.65
CA ALA A 341 -46.10 -13.43 32.72
C ALA A 341 -45.13 -13.29 33.91
N ALA A 342 -45.16 -12.12 34.55
CA ALA A 342 -44.42 -11.81 35.79
C ALA A 342 -45.13 -12.40 37.02
N PRO A 343 -44.40 -12.79 38.08
CA PRO A 343 -45.01 -13.26 39.32
C PRO A 343 -45.34 -12.12 40.30
N ASP A 344 -46.52 -12.26 40.93
CA ASP A 344 -47.07 -11.41 41.98
C ASP A 344 -46.15 -11.31 43.21
N SER A 345 -45.92 -10.07 43.67
CA SER A 345 -45.31 -9.79 44.96
C SER A 345 -46.39 -9.68 46.03
N GLN A 346 -46.53 -10.70 46.87
CA GLN A 346 -47.30 -10.61 48.11
C GLN A 346 -46.46 -9.90 49.18
N ALA A 347 -46.96 -8.76 49.64
CA ALA A 347 -46.53 -8.09 50.85
C ALA A 347 -47.36 -8.62 52.04
N THR A 348 -46.69 -9.07 53.09
CA THR A 348 -47.27 -9.26 54.43
C THR A 348 -46.63 -8.25 55.40
N PRO A 349 -47.40 -7.66 56.33
CA PRO A 349 -46.92 -6.63 57.24
C PRO A 349 -46.35 -7.19 58.55
N SER A 350 -45.46 -6.40 59.14
CA SER A 350 -45.04 -6.23 60.54
C SER A 350 -45.49 -7.23 61.62
N GLN A 351 -44.51 -7.79 62.34
CA GLN A 351 -44.26 -7.52 63.78
C GLN A 351 -42.78 -7.72 64.10
#